data_AF-A0A8C4RL19-F1
#
_entry.id   AF-A0A8C4RL19-F1
#
_cell.length_a   1.000
_cell.length_b   1.000
_cell.length_c   1.000
_cell.angle_alpha   90.00
_cell.angle_beta   90.00
_cell.angle_gamma   90.00
#
_symmetry.space_group_name_H-M   'P 1'
#
loop_
_entity.id
_entity.type
_entity.pdbx_description
1 polymer ?
#
loop_
_entity_poly.entity_id
_entity_poly.type
_entity_poly.pdbx_seq_one_letter_code
_entity_poly.pdbx_strand_id
1 'polypeptide(L)'
;NQDKFDAKLPIRGSEGAAGLDLYAIQDETVTERVTIINTGIGVKIPKGHYGHVCPRSSLALKGVTVLAGVIDADYQGTVKVLLQSSMGDPIKLTKGD
;
A
#
# COMPACT_ATOMS: atom_id res chain seq x y z
N ASN A 1 10.15 10.70 -14.74
CA ASN A 1 8.95 10.54 -13.90
C ASN A 1 9.18 11.20 -12.57
N GLN A 2 8.46 12.29 -12.34
CA GLN A 2 8.58 13.17 -11.17
C GLN A 2 8.26 12.43 -9.86
N ASP A 3 7.37 11.43 -9.92
CA ASP A 3 6.92 10.59 -8.80
C ASP A 3 8.02 9.74 -8.14
N LYS A 4 9.14 9.49 -8.84
CA LYS A 4 10.20 8.59 -8.34
C LYS A 4 11.01 9.22 -7.20
N PHE A 5 11.00 10.55 -7.08
CA PHE A 5 11.76 11.29 -6.06
C PHE A 5 11.01 11.42 -4.72
N ASP A 6 9.71 11.17 -4.70
CA ASP A 6 8.86 11.26 -3.51
C ASP A 6 8.55 9.91 -2.87
N ALA A 7 8.95 8.81 -3.52
CA ALA A 7 8.74 7.47 -3.01
C ALA A 7 9.64 7.20 -1.79
N LYS A 8 9.03 6.71 -0.71
CA LYS A 8 9.75 6.25 0.48
C LYS A 8 9.97 4.75 0.41
N LEU A 9 11.21 4.31 0.60
CA LEU A 9 11.53 2.88 0.62
C LEU A 9 10.76 2.17 1.73
N PRO A 10 10.19 0.98 1.47
CA PRO A 10 9.47 0.22 2.47
C PRO A 10 10.37 -0.15 3.66
N ILE A 11 9.84 -0.02 4.88
CA ILE A 11 10.60 -0.28 6.12
C ILE A 11 9.98 -1.45 6.86
N ARG A 12 10.83 -2.28 7.49
CA ARG A 12 10.38 -3.30 8.43
C ARG A 12 10.22 -2.66 9.82
N GLY A 13 9.01 -2.68 10.37
CA GLY A 13 8.72 -2.01 11.65
C GLY A 13 9.38 -2.64 12.88
N SER A 14 9.81 -3.90 12.82
CA SER A 14 10.61 -4.59 13.84
C SER A 14 11.30 -5.80 13.24
N GLU A 15 12.28 -6.37 13.93
CA GLU A 15 12.99 -7.57 13.46
C GLU A 15 12.04 -8.74 13.14
N GLY A 16 11.01 -8.94 13.96
CA GLY A 16 10.00 -10.00 13.79
C GLY A 16 8.78 -9.63 12.95
N ALA A 17 8.70 -8.43 12.38
CA ALA A 17 7.54 -8.04 11.58
C ALA A 17 7.44 -8.92 10.32
N ALA A 18 6.23 -9.39 9.97
CA ALA A 18 6.03 -10.21 8.77
C ALA A 18 6.21 -9.43 7.47
N GLY A 19 5.69 -8.20 7.41
CA GLY A 19 5.67 -7.36 6.21
C GLY A 19 6.62 -6.16 6.26
N LEU A 20 6.60 -5.41 5.16
CA LEU A 20 7.21 -4.09 5.01
C LEU A 20 6.10 -3.06 4.89
N ASP A 21 6.22 -1.92 5.56
CA ASP A 21 5.27 -0.82 5.42
C ASP A 21 5.44 -0.15 4.05
N LEU A 22 4.33 0.01 3.32
CA LEU A 22 4.25 0.82 2.09
C LEU A 22 3.73 2.21 2.44
N TYR A 23 4.13 3.22 1.67
CA TYR A 23 3.82 4.62 1.97
C TYR A 23 3.15 5.31 0.79
N ALA A 24 2.15 6.17 1.06
CA ALA A 24 1.53 7.02 0.07
C ALA A 24 2.49 8.14 -0.39
N ILE A 25 2.55 8.41 -1.69
CA ILE A 25 3.41 9.50 -2.23
C ILE A 25 2.75 10.88 -2.20
N GLN A 26 1.45 10.94 -1.91
CA GLN A 26 0.64 12.14 -1.86
C GLN A 26 -0.52 11.96 -0.89
N ASP A 27 -1.17 13.06 -0.54
CA ASP A 27 -2.37 13.04 0.30
C ASP A 27 -3.52 12.36 -0.46
N GLU A 28 -4.24 11.47 0.23
CA GLU A 28 -5.32 10.68 -0.33
C GLU A 28 -6.50 10.60 0.66
N THR A 29 -7.70 10.36 0.14
CA THR A 29 -8.88 10.11 0.98
C THR A 29 -9.48 8.76 0.63
N VAL A 30 -9.41 7.84 1.59
CA VAL A 30 -10.05 6.52 1.48
C VAL A 30 -11.53 6.68 1.77
N THR A 31 -12.36 6.19 0.85
CA THR A 31 -13.82 6.30 0.92
C THR A 31 -14.47 4.91 0.83
N GLU A 32 -15.80 4.85 0.79
CA GLU A 32 -16.53 3.61 0.48
C GLU A 32 -16.33 3.13 -0.97
N ARG A 33 -15.80 3.97 -1.86
CA ARG A 33 -15.35 3.57 -3.19
C ARG A 33 -13.86 3.22 -3.15
N VAL A 34 -13.42 2.42 -4.13
CA VAL A 34 -12.01 2.06 -4.27
C VAL A 34 -11.17 3.31 -4.50
N THR A 35 -10.26 3.58 -3.56
CA THR A 35 -9.22 4.60 -3.67
C THR A 35 -7.90 3.92 -4.04
N ILE A 36 -7.23 4.41 -5.08
CA ILE A 36 -5.96 3.84 -5.56
C ILE A 36 -4.81 4.66 -5.00
N ILE A 37 -4.08 4.11 -4.05
CA ILE A 37 -2.93 4.75 -3.42
C ILE A 37 -1.66 4.44 -4.23
N ASN A 38 -1.01 5.48 -4.72
CA ASN A 38 0.28 5.35 -5.40
C ASN A 38 1.42 5.31 -4.38
N THR A 39 2.31 4.32 -4.51
CA THR A 39 3.48 4.18 -3.61
C THR A 39 4.78 4.65 -4.26
N GLY A 40 4.81 4.80 -5.59
CA GLY A 40 6.04 5.07 -6.34
C GLY A 40 7.08 3.94 -6.30
N ILE A 41 6.79 2.80 -5.65
CA ILE A 41 7.69 1.67 -5.49
C ILE A 41 7.47 0.64 -6.60
N GLY A 42 8.56 0.24 -7.26
CA GLY A 42 8.63 -1.00 -8.03
C GLY A 42 9.35 -2.07 -7.20
N VAL A 43 8.95 -3.33 -7.36
CA VAL A 43 9.57 -4.45 -6.64
C VAL A 43 10.04 -5.51 -7.63
N LYS A 44 11.18 -6.14 -7.33
CA LYS A 44 11.63 -7.34 -8.02
C LYS A 44 11.51 -8.52 -7.07
N ILE A 45 10.47 -9.32 -7.26
CA ILE A 45 10.19 -10.46 -6.40
C ILE A 45 10.96 -11.69 -6.95
N PRO A 46 11.61 -12.51 -6.09
CA PRO A 46 12.28 -13.72 -6.53
C PRO A 46 11.32 -14.71 -7.22
N LYS A 47 11.82 -15.45 -8.22
CA LYS A 47 11.04 -16.49 -8.90
C LYS A 47 10.49 -17.50 -7.88
N GLY A 48 9.25 -17.94 -8.08
CA GLY A 48 8.56 -18.87 -7.18
C GLY A 48 7.92 -18.22 -5.95
N HIS A 49 7.97 -16.89 -5.83
CA HIS A 49 7.33 -16.12 -4.78
C HIS A 49 6.37 -15.09 -5.40
N TYR A 50 5.48 -14.55 -4.58
CA TYR A 50 4.65 -13.40 -4.92
C TYR A 50 4.71 -12.38 -3.79
N GLY A 51 4.39 -11.13 -4.09
CA GLY A 51 4.19 -10.10 -3.08
C GLY A 51 2.74 -10.10 -2.65
N HIS A 52 2.47 -9.91 -1.35
CA HIS A 52 1.12 -9.79 -0.84
C HIS A 52 0.95 -8.47 -0.09
N VAL A 53 0.05 -7.62 -0.57
CA VAL A 53 -0.35 -6.39 0.11
C VAL A 53 -1.49 -6.71 1.07
N CYS A 54 -1.24 -6.53 2.35
CA CYS A 54 -2.21 -6.74 3.42
C CYS A 54 -2.55 -5.40 4.10
N PRO A 55 -3.75 -5.24 4.68
CA PRO A 55 -4.06 -4.07 5.48
C PRO A 55 -3.20 -4.04 6.74
N ARG A 56 -2.74 -2.85 7.14
CA ARG A 56 -2.21 -2.64 8.50
C ARG A 56 -3.35 -2.82 9.49
N SER A 57 -3.12 -3.54 10.59
CA SER A 57 -4.17 -3.83 11.59
C SER A 57 -4.81 -2.55 12.15
N SER A 58 -4.04 -1.48 12.33
CA SER A 58 -4.55 -0.18 12.77
C SER A 58 -5.51 0.49 11.78
N LEU A 59 -5.36 0.23 10.47
CA LEU A 59 -6.29 0.69 9.43
C LEU A 59 -7.50 -0.25 9.32
N ALA A 60 -7.28 -1.56 9.45
CA ALA A 60 -8.36 -2.56 9.47
C ALA A 60 -9.34 -2.32 10.62
N LEU A 61 -8.85 -1.95 11.81
CA LEU A 61 -9.68 -1.55 12.96
C LEU A 61 -10.53 -0.30 12.70
N LYS A 62 -10.15 0.53 11.73
CA LYS A 62 -10.92 1.69 11.26
C LYS A 62 -11.85 1.36 10.08
N GLY A 63 -11.98 0.07 9.73
CA GLY A 63 -12.83 -0.38 8.63
C GLY A 63 -12.19 -0.32 7.26
N VAL A 64 -10.88 -0.04 7.15
CA VAL A 64 -10.18 -0.04 5.86
C VAL A 64 -9.75 -1.44 5.48
N THR A 65 -10.12 -1.87 4.28
CA THR A 65 -9.63 -3.10 3.67
C THR A 65 -8.71 -2.81 2.49
N VAL A 66 -7.78 -3.73 2.22
CA VAL A 66 -7.08 -3.79 0.95
C VAL A 66 -7.93 -4.63 -0.02
N LEU A 67 -8.04 -4.17 -1.25
CA LEU A 67 -8.60 -4.92 -2.37
C LEU A 67 -7.47 -5.39 -3.29
N ALA A 68 -7.67 -6.52 -3.97
CA ALA A 68 -6.59 -7.24 -4.65
C ALA A 68 -5.43 -7.52 -3.67
N GLY A 69 -4.18 -7.38 -4.13
CA GLY A 69 -3.01 -7.43 -3.26
C GLY A 69 -1.96 -8.47 -3.65
N VAL A 70 -2.25 -9.33 -4.63
CA VAL A 70 -1.23 -10.20 -5.24
C VAL A 70 -0.39 -9.38 -6.20
N ILE A 71 0.93 -9.43 -6.01
CA ILE A 71 1.93 -8.84 -6.92
C ILE A 71 2.71 -10.01 -7.51
N ASP A 72 2.56 -10.22 -8.82
CA ASP A 72 3.27 -11.27 -9.55
C ASP A 72 4.78 -11.03 -9.58
N ALA A 73 5.54 -12.13 -9.68
CA ALA A 73 7.00 -12.07 -9.62
C ALA A 73 7.63 -11.26 -10.77
N ASP A 74 6.98 -11.27 -11.93
CA ASP A 74 7.42 -10.59 -13.16
C ASP A 74 6.78 -9.20 -13.34
N TYR A 75 5.94 -8.75 -12.42
CA TYR A 75 5.36 -7.41 -12.46
C TYR A 75 6.45 -6.34 -12.34
N GLN A 76 6.62 -5.50 -13.37
CA GLN A 76 7.61 -4.40 -13.42
C GLN A 76 6.99 -3.01 -13.24
N GLY A 77 5.67 -2.94 -13.00
CA GLY A 77 4.99 -1.67 -12.77
C GLY A 77 5.18 -1.15 -11.34
N THR A 78 4.60 0.02 -11.09
CA THR A 78 4.53 0.59 -9.74
C THR A 78 3.48 -0.15 -8.92
N VAL A 79 3.86 -0.61 -7.73
CA VAL A 79 2.95 -1.20 -6.75
C VAL A 79 1.95 -0.13 -6.31
N LYS A 80 0.66 -0.39 -6.52
CA LYS A 80 -0.43 0.47 -6.03
C LYS A 80 -1.23 -0.30 -4.99
N VAL A 81 -1.69 0.40 -3.96
CA VAL A 81 -2.53 -0.18 -2.92
C VAL A 81 -3.97 0.27 -3.15
N LEU A 82 -4.88 -0.69 -3.34
CA LEU A 82 -6.31 -0.39 -3.50
C LEU A 82 -6.95 -0.47 -2.12
N LEU A 83 -7.49 0.64 -1.63
CA LEU A 83 -8.14 0.72 -0.33
C LEU A 83 -9.63 1.02 -0.48
N GLN A 84 -10.42 0.49 0.45
CA GLN A 84 -11.83 0.81 0.60
C GLN A 84 -12.16 0.87 2.10
N SER A 85 -12.93 1.87 2.50
CA SER A 85 -13.51 1.96 3.85
C SER A 85 -14.88 1.30 3.88
N SER A 86 -15.13 0.50 4.91
CA SER A 86 -16.46 -0.08 5.22
C SER A 86 -17.23 0.71 6.27
N MET A 87 -16.55 1.65 6.94
CA MET A 87 -17.16 2.60 7.87
C MET A 87 -17.31 3.91 7.09
N GLY A 88 -18.53 4.43 6.94
CA GLY A 88 -18.84 5.48 5.97
C GLY A 88 -18.13 6.84 6.17
N ASP A 89 -17.36 7.00 7.24
CA ASP A 89 -16.52 8.17 7.46
C ASP A 89 -15.24 8.10 6.59
N PRO A 90 -14.94 9.12 5.77
CA PRO A 90 -13.73 9.15 4.96
C PRO A 90 -12.46 9.18 5.83
N ILE A 91 -11.47 8.37 5.47
CA ILE A 91 -10.17 8.32 6.15
C ILE A 91 -9.14 9.06 5.32
N LYS A 92 -8.58 10.12 5.90
CA LYS A 92 -7.48 10.88 5.29
C LYS A 92 -6.17 10.15 5.52
N LEU A 93 -5.42 9.97 4.44
CA LEU A 93 -4.01 9.57 4.45
C LEU A 93 -3.20 10.78 4.00
N THR A 94 -2.12 11.07 4.70
CA THR A 94 -1.16 12.09 4.31
C THR A 94 0.01 11.46 3.57
N LYS A 95 0.73 12.24 2.76
CA LYS A 95 1.97 11.78 2.16
C LYS A 95 2.91 11.18 3.21
N GLY A 96 3.31 9.94 3.00
CA GLY A 96 4.19 9.19 3.90
C GLY A 96 3.49 8.30 4.94
N ASP A 97 2.16 8.29 4.96
CA ASP A 97 1.35 7.31 5.72
C ASP A 97 1.31 5.93 5.06
#